data_AF-A0A4S4K750-F1
#
_entry.id   AF-A0A4S4K750-F1
#
_cell.length_a   1.000
_cell.length_b   1.000
_cell.length_c   1.000
_cell.angle_alpha   90.00
_cell.angle_beta   90.00
_cell.angle_gamma   90.00
#
_symmetry.space_group_name_H-M   'P 1'
#
loop_
_entity.id
_entity.type
_entity.pdbx_description
1 polymer ?
#
loop_
_entity_poly.entity_id
_entity_poly.type
_entity_poly.pdbx_seq_one_letter_code
_entity_poly.pdbx_strand_id
1 'polypeptide(L)'
;FLQDVAVPEKLNSSNLDWWDAVVKGKKDDAFLANMGLEWIDVRDLALAHILSLQKEAAGGNRFIVSSGVFKWQDFVNIARTVDSKLPAARRDLGIKYITLEEGTKDMLAQFKEKGWIA
;
A
#
# COMPACT_ATOMS: atom_id res chain seq x y z
N PHE A 1 8.37 14.13 12.16
CA PHE A 1 8.18 12.67 12.32
C PHE A 1 9.27 11.85 11.63
N LEU A 2 9.97 12.37 10.62
CA LEU A 2 11.21 11.76 10.15
C LEU A 2 12.33 11.99 11.15
N GLN A 3 13.26 11.04 11.20
CA GLN A 3 14.56 11.25 11.83
C GLN A 3 15.28 12.44 11.20
N ASP A 4 16.08 13.13 12.01
CA ASP A 4 16.87 14.26 11.54
C ASP A 4 18.15 13.78 10.85
N VAL A 5 18.16 13.81 9.51
CA VAL A 5 19.30 13.45 8.67
C VAL A 5 19.43 14.41 7.50
N ALA A 6 20.67 14.69 7.10
CA ALA A 6 20.97 15.67 6.05
C ALA A 6 20.53 15.25 4.64
N VAL A 7 20.44 13.94 4.36
CA VAL A 7 20.05 13.40 3.05
C VAL A 7 19.18 12.14 3.21
N PRO A 8 18.22 11.88 2.31
CA PRO A 8 17.30 10.74 2.41
C PRO A 8 17.98 9.37 2.47
N GLU A 9 19.17 9.22 1.88
CA GLU A 9 19.94 7.97 1.86
C GLU A 9 20.43 7.56 3.27
N LYS A 10 20.39 8.48 4.23
CA LYS A 10 20.70 8.21 5.64
C LYS A 10 19.45 7.93 6.49
N LEU A 11 18.27 7.82 5.87
CA LEU A 11 17.05 7.42 6.56
C LEU A 11 17.20 6.04 7.21
N ASN A 12 16.47 5.79 8.29
CA ASN A 12 16.39 4.48 8.94
C ASN A 12 15.71 3.52 7.98
N SER A 13 15.84 2.22 8.26
CA SER A 13 15.48 1.18 7.32
C SER A 13 14.06 1.31 6.77
N SER A 14 13.05 1.56 7.62
CA SER A 14 11.67 1.66 7.18
C SER A 14 11.38 2.91 6.36
N ASN A 15 11.89 4.08 6.77
CA ASN A 15 11.69 5.31 6.02
C ASN A 15 12.47 5.30 4.69
N LEU A 16 13.67 4.70 4.67
CA LEU A 16 14.46 4.55 3.44
C LEU A 16 13.77 3.61 2.46
N ASP A 17 13.22 2.49 2.93
CA ASP A 17 12.50 1.55 2.07
C ASP A 17 11.24 2.18 1.46
N TRP A 18 10.52 2.97 2.26
CA TRP A 18 9.38 3.74 1.77
C TRP A 18 9.79 4.80 0.74
N TRP A 19 10.84 5.57 1.04
CA TRP A 19 11.38 6.58 0.13
C TRP A 19 11.83 5.96 -1.20
N ASP A 20 12.54 4.84 -1.14
CA ASP A 20 13.06 4.16 -2.32
C ASP A 20 11.94 3.56 -3.17
N ALA A 21 10.89 3.01 -2.54
CA ALA A 21 9.72 2.47 -3.25
C ALA A 21 8.84 3.57 -3.87
N VAL A 22 8.49 4.58 -3.08
CA VAL A 22 7.42 5.54 -3.43
C VAL A 22 7.95 6.78 -4.14
N VAL A 23 9.12 7.29 -3.73
CA VAL A 23 9.66 8.55 -4.25
C VAL A 23 10.70 8.30 -5.33
N LYS A 24 11.63 7.36 -5.12
CA LYS A 24 12.68 7.05 -6.11
C LYS A 24 12.27 6.01 -7.14
N GLY A 25 11.21 5.25 -6.91
CA GLY A 25 10.75 4.19 -7.83
C GLY A 25 11.78 3.07 -8.03
N LYS A 26 12.57 2.75 -7.00
CA LYS A 26 13.64 1.74 -7.06
C LYS A 26 13.13 0.30 -6.93
N LYS A 27 11.84 0.10 -6.67
CA LYS A 27 11.22 -1.24 -6.58
C LYS A 27 10.58 -1.58 -7.92
N ASP A 28 10.65 -2.85 -8.31
CA ASP A 28 10.02 -3.36 -9.53
C ASP A 28 8.55 -3.70 -9.31
N ASP A 29 7.83 -3.93 -10.42
CA ASP A 29 6.39 -4.19 -10.41
C ASP A 29 6.05 -5.48 -9.65
N ALA A 30 6.93 -6.49 -9.73
CA ALA A 30 6.77 -7.75 -9.01
C ALA A 30 6.81 -7.52 -7.49
N PHE A 31 7.74 -6.71 -7.00
CA PHE A 31 7.81 -6.31 -5.61
C PHE A 31 6.59 -5.48 -5.22
N LEU A 32 6.23 -4.46 -6.01
CA LEU A 32 5.10 -3.59 -5.70
C LEU A 32 3.76 -4.34 -5.60
N ALA A 33 3.54 -5.34 -6.47
CA ALA A 33 2.32 -6.12 -6.51
C ALA A 33 2.25 -7.23 -5.43
N ASN A 34 3.40 -7.86 -5.11
CA ASN A 34 3.40 -9.06 -4.27
C ASN A 34 3.84 -8.80 -2.84
N MET A 35 4.77 -7.87 -2.62
CA MET A 35 5.28 -7.57 -1.29
C MET A 35 4.32 -6.66 -0.54
N GLY A 36 3.98 -7.06 0.68
CA GLY A 36 3.04 -6.35 1.53
C GLY A 36 3.18 -6.75 2.99
N LEU A 37 2.78 -5.85 3.87
CA LEU A 37 2.84 -5.99 5.32
C LEU A 37 1.58 -5.36 5.93
N GLU A 38 1.63 -5.05 7.22
CA GLU A 38 0.64 -4.24 7.92
C GLU A 38 1.19 -2.84 8.20
N TRP A 39 0.30 -1.86 8.39
CA TRP A 39 0.69 -0.48 8.69
C TRP A 39 -0.15 0.14 9.82
N ILE A 40 0.39 1.18 10.45
CA ILE A 40 -0.28 2.00 11.46
C ILE A 40 0.28 3.43 11.41
N ASP A 41 -0.54 4.44 11.69
CA ASP A 41 -0.06 5.81 11.90
C ASP A 41 0.67 5.92 13.26
N VAL A 42 1.80 6.64 13.29
CA VAL A 42 2.61 6.76 14.51
C VAL A 42 1.87 7.42 15.68
N ARG A 43 0.87 8.28 15.41
CA ARG A 43 0.06 8.93 16.44
C ARG A 43 -0.91 7.94 17.08
N ASP A 44 -1.51 7.07 16.29
CA ASP A 44 -2.38 6.00 16.79
C ASP A 44 -1.57 4.96 17.57
N LEU A 45 -0.35 4.66 17.10
CA LEU A 45 0.58 3.82 17.85
C LEU A 45 0.96 4.45 19.20
N ALA A 46 1.28 5.75 19.22
CA ALA A 46 1.59 6.46 20.47
C ALA A 46 0.40 6.46 21.44
N LEU A 47 -0.81 6.69 20.93
CA LEU A 47 -2.04 6.60 21.73
C LEU A 47 -2.24 5.19 22.28
N ALA A 48 -2.00 4.14 21.48
CA ALA A 48 -2.11 2.76 21.94
C ALA A 48 -1.15 2.45 23.09
N HIS A 49 0.08 2.98 23.05
CA HIS A 49 1.04 2.86 24.17
C HIS A 49 0.56 3.59 25.43
N ILE A 50 -0.02 4.78 25.30
CA ILE A 50 -0.56 5.51 26.45
C ILE A 50 -1.72 4.72 27.07
N LEU A 51 -2.65 4.24 26.24
CA LEU A 51 -3.84 3.53 26.70
C LEU A 51 -3.51 2.17 27.33
N SER A 52 -2.46 1.49 26.88
CA SER A 52 -2.03 0.21 27.48
C SER A 52 -1.50 0.38 28.90
N LEU A 53 -0.97 1.55 29.24
CA LEU A 53 -0.51 1.89 30.59
C LEU A 53 -1.65 2.39 31.49
N GLN A 54 -2.66 3.04 30.91
CA GLN A 54 -3.74 3.69 31.66
C GLN A 54 -4.92 2.76 31.97
N LYS A 55 -5.21 1.79 31.10
CA LYS A 55 -6.39 0.93 31.25
C LYS A 55 -6.01 -0.34 32.01
N GLU A 56 -6.60 -0.54 33.19
CA GLU A 56 -6.39 -1.77 33.98
C GLU A 56 -6.71 -3.04 33.17
N ALA A 57 -7.78 -3.00 32.35
CA ALA A 57 -8.16 -4.11 31.46
C ALA A 57 -7.10 -4.47 30.40
N ALA A 58 -6.10 -3.60 30.15
CA ALA A 58 -4.99 -3.91 29.26
C ALA A 58 -3.90 -4.77 29.94
N GLY A 59 -3.89 -4.88 31.27
CA GLY A 59 -2.90 -5.65 32.02
C GLY A 59 -2.82 -7.11 31.60
N GLY A 60 -1.60 -7.64 31.45
CA GLY A 60 -1.36 -9.04 31.07
C GLY A 60 -1.57 -9.38 29.60
N ASN A 61 -2.02 -8.42 28.77
CA ASN A 61 -2.29 -8.66 27.35
C ASN A 61 -1.12 -8.25 26.44
N ARG A 62 -1.14 -8.79 25.22
CA ARG A 62 -0.27 -8.37 24.10
C ARG A 62 -1.16 -7.91 22.96
N PHE A 63 -0.90 -6.70 22.45
CA PHE A 63 -1.70 -6.09 21.39
C PHE A 63 -0.90 -6.00 20.10
N ILE A 64 -1.52 -6.42 18.99
CA ILE A 64 -1.08 -6.04 17.65
C ILE A 64 -1.83 -4.75 17.32
N VAL A 65 -1.09 -3.66 17.10
CA VAL A 65 -1.66 -2.35 16.74
C VAL A 65 -1.46 -2.14 15.25
N SER A 66 -2.52 -2.35 14.49
CA SER A 66 -2.51 -2.37 13.03
C SER A 66 -3.78 -1.73 12.47
N SER A 67 -3.64 -0.86 11.48
CA SER A 67 -4.76 -0.25 10.76
C SER A 67 -5.18 -1.08 9.54
N GLY A 68 -4.40 -2.10 9.17
CA GLY A 68 -4.68 -2.96 8.03
C GLY A 68 -3.43 -3.37 7.26
N VAL A 69 -3.65 -4.19 6.23
CA VAL A 69 -2.62 -4.67 5.31
C VAL A 69 -2.43 -3.70 4.15
N PHE A 70 -1.23 -3.69 3.56
CA PHE A 70 -0.93 -2.95 2.33
C PHE A 70 -0.10 -3.82 1.37
N LYS A 71 -0.19 -3.52 0.08
CA LYS A 71 0.85 -3.79 -0.91
C LYS A 71 1.62 -2.50 -1.17
N TRP A 72 2.90 -2.60 -1.50
CA TRP A 72 3.70 -1.40 -1.79
C TRP A 72 3.10 -0.55 -2.92
N GLN A 73 2.40 -1.19 -3.87
CA GLN A 73 1.62 -0.52 -4.90
C GLN A 73 0.59 0.49 -4.36
N ASP A 74 0.01 0.24 -3.18
CA ASP A 74 -1.00 1.11 -2.58
C ASP A 74 -0.39 2.48 -2.24
N PHE A 75 0.81 2.49 -1.66
CA PHE A 75 1.52 3.73 -1.36
C PHE A 75 1.91 4.50 -2.63
N VAL A 76 2.35 3.80 -3.69
CA VAL A 76 2.65 4.44 -4.99
C VAL A 76 1.39 5.07 -5.59
N ASN A 77 0.26 4.36 -5.56
CA ASN A 77 -1.02 4.85 -6.07
C ASN A 77 -1.49 6.09 -5.30
N ILE A 78 -1.45 6.05 -3.97
CA ILE A 78 -1.85 7.17 -3.11
C ILE A 78 -0.90 8.35 -3.30
N ALA A 79 0.42 8.13 -3.37
CA ALA A 79 1.37 9.21 -3.56
C ALA A 79 1.13 9.99 -4.87
N ARG A 80 0.66 9.30 -5.93
CA ARG A 80 0.32 9.95 -7.21
C ARG A 80 -0.98 10.75 -7.19
N THR A 81 -1.91 10.48 -6.26
CA THR A 81 -3.07 11.36 -6.06
C THR A 81 -2.68 12.66 -5.37
N VAL A 82 -1.57 12.65 -4.62
CA VAL A 82 -1.00 13.83 -3.95
C VAL A 82 -0.07 14.60 -4.88
N ASP A 83 0.85 13.92 -5.57
CA ASP A 83 1.76 14.53 -6.56
C ASP A 83 1.91 13.61 -7.77
N SER A 84 1.31 14.01 -8.89
CA SER A 84 1.33 13.26 -10.14
C SER A 84 2.72 13.11 -10.77
N LYS A 85 3.71 13.91 -10.32
CA LYS A 85 5.11 13.85 -10.81
C LYS A 85 5.90 12.70 -10.20
N LEU A 86 5.43 12.11 -9.10
CA LEU A 86 6.08 10.96 -8.49
C LEU A 86 6.04 9.74 -9.42
N PRO A 87 7.02 8.83 -9.35
CA PRO A 87 7.12 7.69 -10.25
C PRO A 87 5.80 6.92 -10.34
N ALA A 88 5.38 6.60 -11.57
CA ALA A 88 4.37 5.57 -11.76
C ALA A 88 4.97 4.23 -11.34
N ALA A 89 4.15 3.34 -10.77
CA ALA A 89 4.47 1.93 -10.90
C ALA A 89 4.72 1.67 -12.39
N ARG A 90 5.84 1.01 -12.70
CA ARG A 90 6.07 0.71 -14.10
C ARG A 90 4.90 -0.17 -14.54
N ARG A 91 4.46 0.06 -15.76
CA ARG A 91 3.67 -0.93 -16.48
C ARG A 91 4.67 -1.42 -17.47
N ASP A 92 5.59 -2.28 -17.03
CA ASP A 92 6.71 -2.72 -17.88
C ASP A 92 6.24 -3.33 -19.21
N LEU A 93 4.99 -3.82 -19.26
CA LEU A 93 4.34 -4.34 -20.48
C LEU A 93 3.72 -3.25 -21.38
N GLY A 94 3.66 -1.98 -20.94
CA GLY A 94 3.02 -0.89 -21.67
C GLY A 94 1.50 -1.04 -21.85
N ILE A 95 0.89 -2.06 -21.23
CA ILE A 95 -0.53 -2.35 -21.41
C ILE A 95 -1.38 -1.48 -20.49
N LYS A 96 -2.45 -0.93 -21.07
CA LYS A 96 -3.57 -0.39 -20.30
C LYS A 96 -4.42 -1.58 -19.86
N TYR A 97 -4.60 -1.76 -18.55
CA TYR A 97 -5.49 -2.79 -18.04
C TYR A 97 -6.93 -2.51 -18.51
N ILE A 98 -7.62 -3.57 -18.93
CA ILE A 98 -9.05 -3.55 -19.24
C ILE A 98 -9.80 -3.13 -17.97
N THR A 99 -10.79 -2.26 -18.13
CA THR A 99 -11.59 -1.79 -16.99
C THR A 99 -12.47 -2.91 -16.45
N LEU A 100 -12.89 -2.83 -15.19
CA LEU A 100 -13.83 -3.80 -14.61
C LEU A 100 -15.13 -3.87 -15.44
N GLU A 101 -15.61 -2.74 -15.93
CA GLU A 101 -16.80 -2.65 -16.78
C GLU A 101 -16.60 -3.41 -18.10
N GLU A 102 -15.48 -3.18 -18.78
CA GLU A 102 -15.17 -3.78 -20.08
C GLU A 102 -14.95 -5.29 -19.94
N GLY A 103 -14.21 -5.74 -18.92
CA GLY A 103 -14.06 -7.18 -18.65
C GLY A 103 -15.39 -7.86 -18.26
N THR A 104 -16.27 -7.14 -17.55
CA THR A 104 -17.61 -7.66 -17.23
C THR A 104 -18.47 -7.80 -18.49
N LYS A 105 -18.42 -6.81 -19.41
CA LYS A 105 -19.12 -6.87 -20.70
C LYS A 105 -18.66 -8.05 -21.54
N ASP A 106 -17.35 -8.27 -21.63
CA ASP A 106 -16.78 -9.40 -22.39
C ASP A 106 -17.23 -10.75 -21.82
N MET A 107 -17.21 -10.89 -20.50
CA MET A 107 -17.64 -12.11 -19.83
C MET A 107 -19.15 -12.38 -20.04
N LEU A 108 -19.99 -11.35 -19.92
CA LEU A 108 -21.43 -11.47 -20.19
C LEU A 108 -21.71 -11.80 -21.66
N ALA A 109 -20.96 -11.20 -22.61
CA ALA A 109 -21.07 -11.52 -24.02
C ALA A 109 -20.74 -13.00 -24.29
N GLN A 110 -19.67 -13.52 -23.68
CA GLN A 110 -19.30 -14.92 -23.80
C GLN A 110 -20.34 -15.85 -23.17
N PHE A 111 -20.95 -15.47 -22.04
CA PHE A 111 -22.01 -16.27 -21.42
C PHE A 111 -23.27 -16.33 -22.29
N LYS A 112 -23.61 -15.23 -22.98
CA LYS A 112 -24.71 -15.21 -23.96
C LYS A 112 -24.41 -16.07 -25.19
N GLU A 113 -23.19 -15.99 -25.73
CA GLU A 113 -22.76 -16.84 -26.85
C GLU A 113 -22.85 -18.33 -26.50
N LYS A 114 -22.53 -18.68 -25.25
CA LYS A 114 -22.65 -20.05 -24.73
C LYS A 114 -24.07 -20.45 -24.33
N GLY A 115 -25.04 -19.53 -24.40
CA GLY A 115 -26.42 -19.77 -24.00
C GLY A 115 -26.62 -19.99 -22.50
N TRP A 116 -25.67 -19.59 -21.66
CA TRP A 116 -25.73 -19.75 -20.20
C TRP A 116 -26.60 -18.70 -19.54
N ILE A 117 -26.71 -17.53 -20.16
CA ILE A 117 -27.61 -16.45 -19.78
C ILE A 117 -28.31 -15.92 -21.03
N ALA A 118 -29.54 -15.45 -20.86
CA ALA A 118 -30.37 -14.88 -21.93
C ALA A 118 -29.93 -13.46 -22.35
#